data_AF-A0A7Y5F088-F1
#
_entry.id   AF-A0A7Y5F088-F1
#
_cell.length_a   1.000
_cell.length_b   1.000
_cell.length_c   1.000
_cell.angle_alpha   90.00
_cell.angle_beta   90.00
_cell.angle_gamma   90.00
#
_symmetry.space_group_name_H-M   'P 1'
#
loop_
_entity.id
_entity.type
_entity.pdbx_description
1 polymer ?
#
loop_
_entity_poly.entity_id
_entity_poly.type
_entity_poly.pdbx_seq_one_letter_code
_entity_poly.pdbx_strand_id
1 'polypeptide(L)'
;MFMPFSDTEPNRYGSFPFVTVGLIATNVAVFVLEIIWFQYDPLLIYKYGSTPAIVFSGTGPAALSTITHMFLHGGISHLFFNMLPLWAFG
;
A
#
# COMPACT_ATOMS: atom_id res chain seq x y z
N MET A 1 -4.65 -1.47 -20.10
CA MET A 1 -5.49 -1.79 -18.93
C MET A 1 -6.87 -1.21 -19.20
N PHE A 2 -7.86 -2.05 -19.49
CA PHE A 2 -9.27 -1.64 -19.55
C PHE A 2 -9.69 -1.35 -18.11
N MET A 3 -10.09 -0.11 -17.81
CA MET A 3 -10.63 0.23 -16.49
C MET A 3 -12.09 -0.23 -16.42
N PRO A 4 -12.49 -1.06 -15.44
CA PRO A 4 -13.87 -1.45 -15.26
C PRO A 4 -14.59 -0.27 -14.58
N PHE A 5 -15.19 0.61 -15.38
CA PHE A 5 -15.83 1.83 -14.89
C PHE A 5 -17.20 1.60 -14.25
N SER A 6 -17.81 0.44 -14.47
CA SER A 6 -19.12 0.09 -13.94
C SER A 6 -19.29 -1.41 -13.96
N ASP A 7 -19.81 -1.96 -12.86
CA ASP A 7 -20.47 -3.25 -12.83
C ASP A 7 -21.98 -3.00 -12.79
N THR A 8 -22.77 -3.81 -13.49
CA THR A 8 -24.23 -3.77 -13.44
C THR A 8 -24.78 -4.55 -12.26
N GLU A 9 -23.94 -5.33 -11.58
CA GLU A 9 -24.32 -6.11 -10.42
C GLU A 9 -24.60 -5.18 -9.22
N PRO A 10 -25.73 -5.37 -8.50
CA PRO A 10 -25.98 -4.65 -7.26
C PRO A 10 -24.82 -4.84 -6.29
N ASN A 11 -24.43 -3.78 -5.58
CA ASN A 11 -23.37 -3.89 -4.59
C ASN A 11 -23.69 -5.02 -3.60
N ARG A 12 -22.91 -6.10 -3.68
CA ARG A 12 -23.06 -7.31 -2.87
C ARG A 12 -22.89 -7.02 -1.37
N TYR A 13 -22.12 -5.98 -1.06
CA TYR A 13 -21.85 -5.47 0.26
C TYR A 13 -22.65 -4.17 0.44
N GLY A 14 -23.94 -4.28 0.77
CA GLY A 14 -24.84 -3.12 0.93
C GLY A 14 -24.48 -2.13 2.05
N SER A 15 -23.29 -2.26 2.67
CA SER A 15 -22.74 -1.40 3.69
C SER A 15 -21.60 -0.53 3.15
N PHE A 16 -21.34 0.59 3.83
CA PHE A 16 -20.19 1.43 3.51
C PHE A 16 -18.87 0.68 3.76
N PRO A 17 -17.89 0.69 2.83
CA PRO A 17 -16.68 -0.12 2.91
C PRO A 17 -15.63 0.49 3.84
N PHE A 18 -15.87 0.45 5.15
CA PHE A 18 -14.99 1.06 6.16
C PHE A 18 -13.55 0.53 6.12
N VAL A 19 -13.35 -0.76 5.88
CA VAL A 19 -12.02 -1.37 5.81
C VAL A 19 -11.24 -0.84 4.61
N THR A 20 -11.87 -0.83 3.43
CA THR A 20 -11.26 -0.32 2.19
C THR A 20 -10.88 1.14 2.33
N VAL A 21 -11.78 1.98 2.84
CA VAL A 21 -11.51 3.41 3.09
C VAL A 21 -10.39 3.57 4.13
N GLY A 22 -10.38 2.77 5.19
CA GLY A 22 -9.33 2.77 6.21
C GLY A 22 -7.95 2.39 5.65
N LEU A 23 -7.90 1.38 4.79
CA LEU A 23 -6.67 0.96 4.11
C LEU A 23 -6.19 2.05 3.14
N ILE A 24 -7.08 2.66 2.37
CA ILE A 24 -6.72 3.79 1.48
C ILE A 24 -6.14 4.94 2.30
N ALA A 25 -6.83 5.35 3.38
CA ALA A 25 -6.37 6.43 4.25
C ALA A 25 -5.00 6.12 4.87
N THR A 26 -4.78 4.87 5.31
CA THR A 26 -3.50 4.42 5.87
C THR A 26 -2.37 4.50 4.83
N ASN A 27 -2.61 4.02 3.60
CA ASN A 27 -1.62 4.09 2.52
C ASN A 27 -1.24 5.54 2.17
N VAL A 28 -2.24 6.43 2.08
CA VAL A 28 -2.00 7.86 1.84
C VAL A 28 -1.21 8.49 2.99
N ALA A 29 -1.56 8.19 4.24
CA ALA A 29 -0.84 8.71 5.41
C ALA A 29 0.61 8.23 5.44
N VAL A 30 0.86 6.93 5.19
CA VAL A 30 2.21 6.38 5.11
C VAL A 30 3.01 7.02 3.98
N PHE A 31 2.41 7.24 2.81
CA PHE A 31 3.10 7.91 1.69
C PHE A 31 3.47 9.37 2.00
N VAL A 32 2.60 10.11 2.69
CA VAL A 32 2.94 11.47 3.17
C VAL A 32 4.11 11.43 4.15
N LEU A 33 4.11 10.49 5.09
CA LEU A 33 5.22 10.28 6.02
C LEU A 33 6.50 9.87 5.29
N GLU A 34 6.41 9.01 4.28
CA GLU A 34 7.52 8.59 3.42
C GLU A 34 8.18 9.81 2.76
N ILE A 35 7.40 10.70 2.13
CA ILE A 35 7.94 11.91 1.49
C ILE A 35 8.65 12.83 2.50
N ILE A 36 8.04 13.03 3.67
CA ILE A 36 8.61 13.89 4.73
C ILE A 36 9.92 13.27 5.25
N TRP A 37 9.90 11.98 5.55
CA TRP A 37 10.99 11.30 6.25
C TRP A 37 12.15 10.94 5.33
N PHE A 38 11.91 10.72 4.04
CA PHE A 38 12.95 10.43 3.05
C PHE A 38 14.03 11.53 2.99
N GLN A 39 13.68 12.78 3.33
CA GLN A 39 14.63 13.89 3.43
C GLN A 39 15.64 13.73 4.59
N TYR A 40 15.24 13.03 5.66
CA TYR A 40 16.05 12.82 6.86
C TYR A 40 16.76 11.47 6.86
N ASP A 41 16.16 10.46 6.23
CA ASP A 41 16.69 9.10 6.15
C ASP A 41 16.49 8.51 4.76
N PRO A 42 17.48 8.67 3.86
CA PRO A 42 17.41 8.12 2.50
C PRO A 42 17.35 6.58 2.48
N LEU A 43 17.67 5.91 3.59
CA LEU A 43 17.62 4.45 3.71
C LEU A 43 16.26 3.93 4.20
N LEU A 44 15.26 4.81 4.40
CA LEU A 44 13.93 4.44 4.87
C LEU A 44 13.30 3.30 4.05
N ILE A 45 13.42 3.36 2.72
CA ILE A 45 12.88 2.33 1.81
C ILE A 45 13.55 0.97 2.05
N TYR A 46 14.84 0.94 2.41
CA TYR A 46 15.54 -0.31 2.71
C TYR A 46 15.22 -0.85 4.11
N LYS A 47 14.77 0.00 5.03
CA LYS A 47 14.39 -0.38 6.40
C LYS A 47 12.99 -0.99 6.47
N TYR A 48 12.05 -0.43 5.73
CA TYR A 48 10.64 -0.84 5.75
C TYR A 48 10.21 -1.59 4.48
N GLY A 49 11.04 -1.58 3.44
CA GLY A 49 10.84 -2.37 2.24
C GLY A 49 11.30 -3.81 2.43
N SER A 50 10.94 -4.65 1.48
CA SER A 50 11.29 -6.06 1.46
C SER A 50 12.23 -6.36 0.31
N THR A 51 13.33 -7.06 0.61
CA THR A 51 14.28 -7.56 -0.40
C THR A 51 14.46 -9.07 -0.20
N PRO A 52 14.86 -9.82 -1.24
CA PRO A 52 15.13 -11.25 -1.09
C PRO A 52 16.11 -11.56 0.06
N ALA A 53 17.15 -10.74 0.22
CA ALA A 53 18.11 -10.88 1.31
C ALA A 53 17.46 -10.78 2.70
N ILE A 54 16.55 -9.82 2.89
CA ILE A 54 15.82 -9.65 4.16
C ILE A 54 14.87 -10.83 4.38
N VAL A 55 14.08 -11.21 3.38
CA VAL A 55 13.12 -12.33 3.49
C VAL A 55 13.82 -13.65 3.80
N PHE A 56 14.91 -13.97 3.10
CA PHE A 56 15.66 -15.21 3.31
C PHE A 56 16.55 -15.20 4.56
N SER A 57 16.78 -14.03 5.18
CA SER A 57 17.51 -13.97 6.46
C SER A 57 16.78 -14.69 7.59
N GLY A 58 15.45 -14.85 7.51
CA GLY A 58 14.65 -15.52 8.54
C GLY A 58 14.66 -14.82 9.91
N THR A 59 15.11 -13.57 9.96
CA THR A 59 15.23 -12.78 11.21
C THR A 59 13.94 -11.99 11.50
N GLY A 60 13.80 -11.45 12.72
CA GLY A 60 12.66 -10.58 13.08
C GLY A 60 12.36 -9.44 12.08
N PRO A 61 13.37 -8.71 11.57
CA PRO A 61 13.20 -7.74 10.48
C PRO A 61 12.57 -8.30 9.20
N ALA A 62 12.78 -9.59 8.90
CA ALA A 62 12.17 -10.23 7.75
C ALA A 62 10.64 -10.27 7.84
N ALA A 63 10.12 -10.69 9.01
CA ALA A 63 8.69 -10.76 9.27
C ALA A 63 8.00 -9.38 9.31
N LEU A 64 8.73 -8.33 9.72
CA LEU A 64 8.19 -6.98 9.68
C LEU A 64 8.14 -6.44 8.24
N SER A 65 9.21 -6.67 7.47
CA SER A 65 9.32 -6.21 6.08
C SER A 65 8.21 -6.75 5.19
N THR A 66 7.74 -8.00 5.39
CA THR A 66 6.64 -8.62 4.63
C THR A 66 5.30 -7.93 4.80
N ILE A 67 5.13 -7.14 5.87
CA ILE A 67 3.90 -6.36 6.10
C ILE A 67 4.15 -4.89 5.71
N THR A 68 5.25 -4.30 6.18
CA THR A 68 5.49 -2.85 5.98
C THR A 68 5.69 -2.50 4.51
N HIS A 69 6.24 -3.42 3.70
CA HIS A 69 6.42 -3.16 2.27
C HIS A 69 5.10 -2.93 1.52
N MET A 70 3.96 -3.41 2.05
CA MET A 70 2.66 -3.27 1.39
C MET A 70 2.15 -1.82 1.39
N PHE A 71 2.70 -0.96 2.25
CA PHE A 71 2.27 0.43 2.41
C PHE A 71 3.23 1.45 1.79
N LEU A 72 4.42 1.02 1.36
CA LEU A 72 5.41 1.90 0.72
C LEU A 72 5.09 2.13 -0.75
N HIS A 73 5.27 3.36 -1.23
CA HIS A 73 4.96 3.69 -2.62
C HIS A 73 6.07 4.57 -3.23
N GLY A 74 6.73 4.06 -4.27
CA GLY A 74 7.77 4.81 -5.02
C GLY A 74 7.31 6.03 -5.84
N GLY A 75 6.12 6.60 -5.56
CA GLY A 75 5.64 7.83 -6.21
C GLY A 75 4.13 7.98 -6.26
N ILE A 76 3.65 9.17 -6.63
CA ILE A 76 2.21 9.50 -6.70
C ILE A 76 1.47 8.60 -7.69
N SER A 77 2.06 8.34 -8.86
CA SER A 77 1.46 7.43 -9.85
C SER A 77 1.32 6.02 -9.30
N HIS A 78 2.36 5.53 -8.62
CA HIS A 78 2.34 4.21 -8.00
C HIS A 78 1.26 4.11 -6.91
N LEU A 79 1.14 5.11 -6.03
CA LEU A 79 0.05 5.19 -5.06
C LEU A 79 -1.32 5.19 -5.75
N PHE A 80 -1.54 6.09 -6.71
CA PHE A 80 -2.81 6.24 -7.39
C PHE A 80 -3.27 4.93 -8.06
N PHE A 81 -2.40 4.28 -8.82
CA PHE A 81 -2.75 3.05 -9.53
C PHE A 81 -2.88 1.81 -8.62
N ASN A 82 -2.41 1.86 -7.36
CA ASN A 82 -2.72 0.85 -6.35
C ASN A 82 -4.06 1.11 -5.64
N MET A 83 -4.44 2.38 -5.43
CA MET A 83 -5.70 2.71 -4.78
C MET A 83 -6.92 2.43 -5.67
N LEU A 84 -6.79 2.54 -6.99
CA LEU A 84 -7.86 2.22 -7.94
C LEU A 84 -8.38 0.78 -7.81
N PRO A 85 -7.55 -0.28 -7.92
CA PRO A 85 -8.01 -1.65 -7.72
C PRO A 85 -8.40 -1.93 -6.27
N LEU A 86 -7.75 -1.31 -5.28
CA LEU A 86 -8.15 -1.45 -3.88
C LEU A 86 -9.58 -0.93 -3.67
N TRP A 87 -9.94 0.21 -4.27
CA TRP A 87 -11.30 0.75 -4.20
C TRP A 87 -12.31 -0.10 -4.99
N ALA A 88 -11.90 -0.61 -6.15
CA ALA A 88 -12.80 -1.38 -7.01
C ALA A 88 -13.07 -2.80 -6.50
N PHE A 89 -12.09 -3.42 -5.80
CA PHE A 89 -12.12 -4.85 -5.47
C PHE A 89 -11.88 -5.18 -3.99
N GLY A 90 -11.56 -4.19 -3.15
CA GLY A 90 -11.36 -4.37 -1.71
C GLY A 90 -12.64 -4.21 -0.91
#